data_AF-A0A8H7F5B7-F1
#
_entry.id   AF-A0A8H7F5B7-F1
#
_cell.length_a   1.000
_cell.length_b   1.000
_cell.length_c   1.000
_cell.angle_alpha   90.00
_cell.angle_beta   90.00
_cell.angle_gamma   90.00
#
_symmetry.space_group_name_H-M   'P 1'
#
loop_
_entity.id
_entity.type
_entity.pdbx_description
1 polymer ?
#
loop_
_entity_poly.entity_id
_entity_poly.type
_entity_poly.pdbx_seq_one_letter_code
_entity_poly.pdbx_strand_id
1 'polypeptide(L)'
;MFSRLPQKFSAPFGLLGDEAKLAFPTQPGGILKLAAVRNIPASDNYWEQYFVLFDSASDVFSLIAPHHIRRALIDAPENVATLIQVVTSRLFNLVSDHTFPSTSSSSVTALASSFIKSRSGSIERNTTKEVLNCLRILQRVLPVVFDVEGESNAFELELLWKKEEVDEVELQNSEEPDSTQFVIEDEEDNDNEVQNLPPTPGPNQAKPKKQLPSLGERLFSCIFDLLFCCGFTLPIQIQVDHHKINYVIWEKGVGSTVDSGSSHAYDNNRIEVLRLLLVLLSRQIYVPPGSLFMKPSFFSLHLVRKTSRRDVLTLLCSLLNVTMNSGTKQESGISNMAGKLPYNHLVFKGEDPRSNLVGISLQILCTLLDFQSGSARDATTNSGDGQVTIPTARTNGFRYFLMKLHRIKDFDFMIDGIIGILEQQMAAINNVLPGARKSVPYINETILFCWKVLELNKKLRLYLLDSDKSMVLLAYLLTHALEVKDKPQQHGLCRALSYIVQTLSADSGFGSGLRKSVKGQIPAKYNNGGTMADFLIQAVYSMVATTSGT
;
A
#
# COMPACT_ATOMS: atom_id res chain seq x y z
N MET A 1 48.18 50.68 -11.22
CA MET A 1 47.83 49.66 -12.22
C MET A 1 48.32 48.33 -11.67
N PHE A 2 47.53 47.33 -11.29
CA PHE A 2 46.28 46.84 -11.88
C PHE A 2 45.23 46.45 -10.81
N SER A 3 44.01 46.48 -11.31
CA SER A 3 42.69 46.36 -10.72
C SER A 3 42.32 45.02 -10.07
N ARG A 4 41.44 45.16 -9.07
CA ARG A 4 40.53 44.17 -8.46
C ARG A 4 39.97 43.16 -9.47
N LEU A 5 40.09 41.87 -9.16
CA LEU A 5 39.31 40.80 -9.77
C LEU A 5 37.86 40.81 -9.23
N PRO A 6 36.84 40.65 -10.07
CA PRO A 6 35.45 40.67 -9.63
C PRO A 6 35.03 39.30 -9.05
N GLN A 7 34.61 39.30 -7.77
CA GLN A 7 33.79 38.24 -7.18
C GLN A 7 32.36 38.34 -7.68
N LYS A 8 32.05 37.74 -8.83
CA LYS A 8 30.70 37.25 -9.15
C LYS A 8 30.82 36.04 -10.07
N PHE A 9 30.76 34.85 -9.48
CA PHE A 9 30.34 33.66 -10.24
C PHE A 9 28.87 33.86 -10.59
N SER A 10 28.62 34.38 -11.80
CA SER A 10 27.32 34.31 -12.44
C SER A 10 27.11 32.84 -12.83
N ALA A 11 26.36 32.10 -12.04
CA ALA A 11 25.94 30.75 -12.38
C ALA A 11 24.89 30.79 -13.51
N PRO A 12 25.09 30.09 -14.64
CA PRO A 12 24.00 29.73 -15.53
C PRO A 12 23.31 28.47 -14.97
N PHE A 13 22.02 28.28 -15.26
CA PHE A 13 21.13 27.18 -14.85
C PHE A 13 20.37 27.34 -13.51
N GLY A 14 19.08 27.67 -13.58
CA GLY A 14 18.02 27.18 -12.65
C GLY A 14 18.01 27.59 -11.17
N LEU A 15 18.93 28.42 -10.69
CA LEU A 15 19.31 28.51 -9.26
C LEU A 15 18.31 29.16 -8.26
N LEU A 16 17.11 29.59 -8.66
CA LEU A 16 16.17 30.25 -7.71
C LEU A 16 15.39 29.25 -6.84
N GLY A 17 15.19 28.01 -7.30
CA GLY A 17 14.45 26.99 -6.53
C GLY A 17 15.28 26.36 -5.40
N ASP A 18 16.58 26.18 -5.63
CA ASP A 18 17.47 25.50 -4.67
C ASP A 18 17.77 26.37 -3.44
N GLU A 19 17.83 27.70 -3.60
CA GLU A 19 18.02 28.62 -2.46
C GLU A 19 16.83 28.54 -1.49
N ALA A 20 15.59 28.53 -2.01
CA ALA A 20 14.39 28.37 -1.19
C ALA A 20 14.36 26.99 -0.48
N LYS A 21 14.80 25.93 -1.15
CA LYS A 21 14.90 24.58 -0.56
C LYS A 21 15.94 24.52 0.57
N LEU A 22 17.10 25.14 0.38
CA LEU A 22 18.17 25.21 1.38
C LEU A 22 17.78 26.11 2.57
N ALA A 23 17.03 27.17 2.31
CA ALA A 23 16.51 28.07 3.32
C ALA A 23 15.41 27.43 4.17
N PHE A 24 14.58 26.54 3.61
CA PHE A 24 13.44 25.94 4.30
C PHE A 24 13.77 25.25 5.64
N PRO A 25 14.81 24.41 5.77
CA PRO A 25 15.16 23.82 7.06
C PRO A 25 15.91 24.76 8.01
N THR A 26 16.52 25.83 7.50
CA THR A 26 17.49 26.66 8.26
C THR A 26 16.94 28.01 8.68
N GLN A 27 16.03 28.60 7.91
CA GLN A 27 15.53 29.94 8.14
C GLN A 27 14.33 29.95 9.10
N PRO A 28 14.16 31.01 9.93
CA PRO A 28 13.01 31.14 10.83
C PRO A 28 11.64 31.12 10.13
N GLY A 29 11.58 31.50 8.85
CA GLY A 29 10.37 31.49 8.03
C GLY A 29 10.04 30.14 7.39
N GLY A 30 10.91 29.13 7.53
CA GLY A 30 10.70 27.78 6.99
C GLY A 30 10.09 26.83 8.02
N ILE A 31 10.57 25.58 8.09
CA ILE A 31 10.03 24.55 8.99
C ILE A 31 10.14 24.94 10.48
N LEU A 32 11.16 25.71 10.85
CA LEU A 32 11.39 26.14 12.23
C LEU A 32 10.26 27.05 12.77
N LYS A 33 9.53 27.75 11.88
CA LYS A 33 8.38 28.57 12.26
C LYS A 33 7.31 27.76 12.99
N LEU A 34 7.11 26.48 12.62
CA LEU A 34 6.11 25.60 13.23
C LEU A 34 6.26 25.49 14.75
N ALA A 35 7.49 25.48 15.26
CA ALA A 35 7.76 25.42 16.70
C ALA A 35 7.95 26.80 17.32
N ALA A 36 8.48 27.77 16.56
CA ALA A 36 8.87 29.08 17.08
C ALA A 36 7.72 30.08 17.25
N VAL A 37 6.67 30.00 16.43
CA VAL A 37 5.55 30.95 16.42
C VAL A 37 4.26 30.21 16.72
N ARG A 38 3.58 30.52 17.82
CA ARG A 38 2.30 29.89 18.17
C ARG A 38 1.13 30.41 17.34
N ASN A 39 0.11 29.57 17.16
CA ASN A 39 -1.16 29.90 16.50
C ASN A 39 -1.01 30.50 15.09
N ILE A 40 -0.25 29.83 14.20
CA ILE A 40 -0.14 30.26 12.80
C ILE A 40 -1.52 30.11 12.13
N PRO A 41 -2.14 31.18 11.59
CA PRO A 41 -3.45 31.10 10.96
C PRO A 41 -3.46 30.19 9.73
N ALA A 42 -4.56 29.47 9.48
CA ALA A 42 -4.71 28.61 8.31
C ALA A 42 -4.62 29.36 6.96
N SER A 43 -4.91 30.66 6.96
CA SER A 43 -4.84 31.55 5.80
C SER A 43 -3.47 32.21 5.58
N ASP A 44 -2.46 31.91 6.42
CA ASP A 44 -1.12 32.48 6.29
C ASP A 44 -0.42 31.96 5.02
N ASN A 45 0.17 32.85 4.22
CA ASN A 45 0.97 32.48 3.04
C ASN A 45 2.16 31.56 3.37
N TYR A 46 2.54 31.46 4.64
CA TYR A 46 3.48 30.48 5.16
C TYR A 46 3.22 29.05 4.66
N TRP A 47 1.96 28.64 4.47
CA TRP A 47 1.64 27.29 4.07
C TRP A 47 1.94 27.01 2.59
N GLU A 48 1.99 28.02 1.72
CA GLU A 48 2.19 27.82 0.27
C GLU A 48 3.51 27.13 -0.07
N GLN A 49 4.56 27.37 0.72
CA GLN A 49 5.86 26.72 0.52
C GLN A 49 5.77 25.19 0.60
N TYR A 50 4.84 24.64 1.40
CA TYR A 50 4.64 23.20 1.52
C TYR A 50 4.10 22.58 0.22
N PHE A 51 3.32 23.34 -0.57
CA PHE A 51 2.69 22.83 -1.78
C PHE A 51 3.56 22.97 -3.03
N VAL A 52 4.46 23.96 -3.06
CA VAL A 52 5.21 24.30 -4.29
C VAL A 52 6.69 23.92 -4.25
N LEU A 53 7.30 23.85 -3.06
CA LEU A 53 8.76 23.79 -2.92
C LEU A 53 9.37 22.45 -3.34
N PHE A 54 8.71 21.34 -3.04
CA PHE A 54 9.30 20.00 -3.17
C PHE A 54 9.04 19.39 -4.55
N ASP A 55 10.04 18.77 -5.16
CA ASP A 55 9.89 18.09 -6.45
C ASP A 55 9.71 16.57 -6.29
N SER A 56 10.26 16.01 -5.22
CA SER A 56 10.25 14.57 -4.96
C SER A 56 9.88 14.24 -3.51
N ALA A 57 9.54 12.96 -3.24
CA ALA A 57 9.42 12.47 -1.88
C ALA A 57 10.76 12.58 -1.11
N SER A 58 11.90 12.37 -1.77
CA SER A 58 13.23 12.53 -1.16
C SER A 58 13.47 13.96 -0.67
N ASP A 59 12.97 14.97 -1.40
CA ASP A 59 13.08 16.38 -1.00
C ASP A 59 12.33 16.62 0.31
N VAL A 60 11.08 16.14 0.41
CA VAL A 60 10.27 16.30 1.63
C VAL A 60 10.94 15.62 2.82
N PHE A 61 11.42 14.39 2.65
CA PHE A 61 11.99 13.60 3.74
C PHE A 61 13.37 14.12 4.20
N SER A 62 14.13 14.77 3.31
CA SER A 62 15.40 15.41 3.65
C SER A 62 15.22 16.79 4.29
N LEU A 63 14.29 17.60 3.79
CA LEU A 63 14.08 18.99 4.25
C LEU A 63 13.18 19.08 5.50
N ILE A 64 12.23 18.15 5.67
CA ILE A 64 11.43 18.02 6.89
C ILE A 64 12.00 16.85 7.69
N ALA A 65 12.90 17.11 8.65
CA ALA A 65 13.39 16.06 9.56
C ALA A 65 12.36 15.73 10.66
N PRO A 66 12.32 14.50 11.22
CA PRO A 66 11.30 14.11 12.19
C PRO A 66 11.37 14.94 13.48
N HIS A 67 12.58 15.36 13.86
CA HIS A 67 12.80 16.17 15.06
C HIS A 67 12.18 17.57 14.95
N HIS A 68 12.05 18.13 13.74
CA HIS A 68 11.34 19.41 13.54
C HIS A 68 9.86 19.27 13.94
N ILE A 69 9.21 18.19 13.51
CA ILE A 69 7.80 17.92 13.81
C ILE A 69 7.61 17.57 15.29
N ARG A 70 8.50 16.74 15.88
CA ARG A 70 8.46 16.45 17.32
C ARG A 70 8.56 17.71 18.17
N ARG A 71 9.50 18.59 17.81
CA ARG A 71 9.66 19.87 18.51
C ARG A 71 8.40 20.73 18.39
N ALA A 72 7.79 20.82 17.20
CA ALA A 72 6.55 21.54 17.02
C ALA A 72 5.39 20.94 17.83
N LEU A 73 5.28 19.61 17.93
CA LEU A 73 4.28 18.94 18.78
C LEU A 73 4.43 19.28 20.27
N ILE A 74 5.66 19.52 20.75
CA ILE A 74 5.92 19.89 22.14
C ILE A 74 5.70 21.40 22.35
N ASP A 75 6.28 22.23 21.48
CA ASP A 75 6.36 23.68 21.67
C ASP A 75 5.06 24.40 21.23
N ALA A 76 4.39 23.90 20.19
CA ALA A 76 3.19 24.51 19.56
C ALA A 76 2.34 23.45 18.82
N PRO A 77 1.73 22.47 19.52
CA PRO A 77 0.96 21.37 18.91
C PRO A 77 -0.17 21.86 18.00
N GLU A 78 -0.77 23.02 18.30
CA GLU A 78 -1.80 23.65 17.49
C GLU A 78 -1.35 23.91 16.04
N ASN A 79 -0.07 24.19 15.81
CA ASN A 79 0.43 24.44 14.45
C ASN A 79 0.57 23.15 13.64
N VAL A 80 0.83 22.02 14.31
CA VAL A 80 0.88 20.71 13.66
C VAL A 80 -0.54 20.28 13.28
N ALA A 81 -1.53 20.54 14.15
CA ALA A 81 -2.93 20.36 13.82
C ALA A 81 -3.34 21.22 12.62
N THR A 82 -3.00 22.51 12.62
CA THR A 82 -3.27 23.43 11.50
C THR A 82 -2.57 22.97 10.22
N LEU A 83 -1.31 22.51 10.28
CA LEU A 83 -0.60 21.98 9.11
C LEU A 83 -1.36 20.81 8.49
N ILE A 84 -1.78 19.84 9.31
CA ILE A 84 -2.56 18.69 8.83
C ILE A 84 -3.87 19.17 8.20
N GLN A 85 -4.62 20.05 8.88
CA GLN A 85 -5.89 20.59 8.37
C GLN A 85 -5.74 21.36 7.06
N VAL A 86 -4.73 22.23 6.95
CA VAL A 86 -4.46 23.03 5.75
C VAL A 86 -4.05 22.12 4.59
N VAL A 87 -3.19 21.14 4.84
CA VAL A 87 -2.76 20.18 3.81
C VAL A 87 -3.92 19.31 3.34
N THR A 88 -4.74 18.77 4.25
CA THR A 88 -5.91 17.97 3.86
C THR A 88 -6.96 18.80 3.15
N SER A 89 -7.20 20.04 3.59
CA SER A 89 -8.17 20.93 2.93
C SER A 89 -7.72 21.30 1.53
N ARG A 90 -6.42 21.60 1.34
CA ARG A 90 -5.84 21.86 0.02
C ARG A 90 -5.95 20.62 -0.88
N LEU A 91 -5.68 19.43 -0.34
CA LEU A 91 -5.84 18.16 -1.06
C LEU A 91 -7.28 17.95 -1.55
N PHE A 92 -8.28 18.10 -0.67
CA PHE A 92 -9.69 17.91 -1.04
C PHE A 92 -10.15 18.92 -2.10
N ASN A 93 -9.73 20.18 -1.96
CA ASN A 93 -10.05 21.22 -2.95
C ASN A 93 -9.40 20.94 -4.31
N LEU A 94 -8.15 20.44 -4.32
CA LEU A 94 -7.45 20.10 -5.56
C LEU A 94 -8.08 18.90 -6.29
N VAL A 95 -8.51 17.87 -5.56
CA VAL A 95 -9.17 16.70 -6.19
C VAL A 95 -10.49 17.11 -6.86
N SER A 96 -11.19 18.07 -6.27
CA SER A 96 -12.43 18.64 -6.83
C SER A 96 -12.18 19.67 -7.94
N ASP A 97 -10.95 20.17 -8.08
CA ASP A 97 -10.60 21.22 -9.04
C ASP A 97 -10.65 20.70 -10.48
N HIS A 98 -11.39 21.37 -11.35
CA HIS A 98 -11.44 21.08 -12.79
C HIS A 98 -10.06 21.05 -13.48
N THR A 99 -9.07 21.80 -12.98
CA THR A 99 -7.69 21.86 -13.53
C THR A 99 -6.77 20.72 -13.08
N PHE A 100 -7.19 19.89 -12.12
CA PHE A 100 -6.48 18.68 -11.72
C PHE A 100 -7.04 17.44 -12.44
N PRO A 101 -6.22 16.53 -13.00
CA PRO A 101 -4.77 16.57 -13.07
C PRO A 101 -4.26 17.58 -14.11
N SER A 102 -3.12 18.21 -13.83
CA SER A 102 -2.45 19.09 -14.79
C SER A 102 -2.07 18.30 -16.05
N THR A 103 -2.39 18.84 -17.23
CA THR A 103 -2.07 18.19 -18.51
C THR A 103 -0.56 18.23 -18.75
N SER A 104 0.12 17.09 -18.55
CA SER A 104 1.49 16.92 -19.03
C SER A 104 1.45 16.71 -20.54
N SER A 105 1.35 17.79 -21.31
CA SER A 105 1.53 17.71 -22.76
C SER A 105 2.97 17.27 -23.03
N SER A 106 3.18 16.00 -23.38
CA SER A 106 4.44 15.45 -23.87
C SER A 106 4.71 15.78 -25.35
N SER A 107 4.13 16.88 -25.86
CA SER A 107 4.40 17.38 -27.21
C SER A 107 5.62 18.30 -27.21
N VAL A 108 6.39 18.28 -28.31
CA VAL A 108 7.53 19.17 -28.55
C VAL A 108 7.13 20.65 -28.43
N THR A 109 5.85 20.96 -28.69
CA THR A 109 5.23 22.28 -28.54
C THR A 109 5.10 22.73 -27.07
N ALA A 110 4.88 21.81 -26.12
CA ALA A 110 4.84 22.12 -24.68
C ALA A 110 6.23 22.36 -24.09
N LEU A 111 7.26 21.65 -24.57
CA LEU A 111 8.64 21.98 -24.22
C LEU A 111 8.99 23.39 -24.71
N ALA A 112 8.66 23.73 -25.96
CA ALA A 112 8.89 25.07 -26.51
C ALA A 112 8.14 26.16 -25.73
N SER A 113 6.89 25.92 -25.33
CA SER A 113 6.11 26.89 -24.53
C SER A 113 6.58 26.97 -23.07
N SER A 114 7.07 25.88 -22.47
CA SER A 114 7.73 25.90 -21.15
C SER A 114 9.04 26.70 -21.20
N PHE A 115 9.84 26.60 -22.26
CA PHE A 115 11.04 27.40 -22.44
C PHE A 115 10.76 28.89 -22.69
N ILE A 116 9.69 29.21 -23.42
CA ILE A 116 9.29 30.61 -23.69
C ILE A 116 8.66 31.26 -22.45
N LYS A 117 7.83 30.53 -21.68
CA LYS A 117 7.21 31.02 -20.43
C LYS A 117 8.17 31.07 -19.24
N SER A 118 9.20 30.20 -19.21
CA SER A 118 10.29 30.30 -18.23
C SER A 118 11.05 31.64 -18.32
N ARG A 119 11.00 32.32 -19.47
CA ARG A 119 11.57 33.68 -19.65
C ARG A 119 10.66 34.81 -19.15
N SER A 120 9.36 34.57 -18.93
CA SER A 120 8.41 35.59 -18.43
C SER A 120 8.24 35.59 -16.92
N GLY A 121 8.95 34.74 -16.17
CA GLY A 121 8.91 34.70 -14.70
C GLY A 121 7.60 34.18 -14.08
N SER A 122 6.63 33.74 -14.89
CA SER A 122 5.39 33.13 -14.41
C SER A 122 5.58 31.63 -14.25
N ILE A 123 5.76 31.16 -13.01
CA ILE A 123 5.72 29.73 -12.67
C ILE A 123 4.29 29.24 -12.93
N GLU A 124 4.11 28.38 -13.94
CA GLU A 124 2.80 27.81 -14.25
C GLU A 124 2.36 26.89 -13.10
N ARG A 125 1.16 27.17 -12.55
CA ARG A 125 0.61 26.40 -11.42
C ARG A 125 0.48 24.94 -11.83
N ASN A 126 1.09 24.03 -11.06
CA ASN A 126 1.02 22.59 -11.30
C ASN A 126 0.23 21.92 -10.18
N THR A 127 -1.07 21.74 -10.41
CA THR A 127 -2.00 21.13 -9.45
C THR A 127 -1.64 19.68 -9.14
N THR A 128 -1.09 18.93 -10.10
CA THR A 128 -0.60 17.56 -9.85
C THR A 128 0.55 17.55 -8.85
N LYS A 129 1.49 18.50 -8.98
CA LYS A 129 2.61 18.66 -8.03
C LYS A 129 2.10 19.04 -6.63
N GLU A 130 1.13 19.96 -6.55
CA GLU A 130 0.53 20.34 -5.27
C GLU A 130 -0.14 19.14 -4.57
N VAL A 131 -0.89 18.30 -5.31
CA VAL A 131 -1.49 17.06 -4.77
C VAL A 131 -0.41 16.10 -4.27
N LEU A 132 0.64 15.85 -5.06
CA LEU A 132 1.74 14.98 -4.67
C LEU A 132 2.45 15.50 -3.40
N ASN A 133 2.65 16.80 -3.28
CA ASN A 133 3.26 17.39 -2.10
C ASN A 133 2.35 17.27 -0.87
N CYS A 134 1.03 17.46 -1.01
CA CYS A 134 0.09 17.19 0.08
C CYS A 134 0.22 15.74 0.60
N LEU A 135 0.25 14.75 -0.31
CA LEU A 135 0.43 13.34 0.06
C LEU A 135 1.76 13.13 0.80
N ARG A 136 2.87 13.65 0.27
CA ARG A 136 4.22 13.48 0.86
C ARG A 136 4.36 14.14 2.23
N ILE A 137 3.74 15.30 2.44
CA ILE A 137 3.76 15.99 3.74
C ILE A 137 3.00 15.17 4.76
N LEU A 138 1.81 14.68 4.43
CA LEU A 138 1.04 13.80 5.33
C LEU A 138 1.82 12.52 5.66
N GLN A 139 2.44 11.89 4.65
CA GLN A 139 3.31 10.73 4.85
C GLN A 139 4.49 11.01 5.78
N ARG A 140 4.97 12.27 5.83
CA ARG A 140 6.11 12.66 6.68
C ARG A 140 5.70 13.06 8.09
N VAL A 141 4.57 13.73 8.24
CA VAL A 141 4.09 14.28 9.52
C VAL A 141 3.41 13.22 10.38
N LEU A 142 2.52 12.41 9.78
CA LEU A 142 1.68 11.46 10.53
C LEU A 142 2.47 10.40 11.32
N PRO A 143 3.55 9.79 10.80
CA PRO A 143 4.35 8.84 11.58
C PRO A 143 4.94 9.45 12.87
N VAL A 144 5.23 10.76 12.86
CA VAL A 144 5.72 11.45 14.05
C VAL A 144 4.58 11.68 15.05
N VAL A 145 3.39 12.05 14.56
CA VAL A 145 2.19 12.19 15.39
C VAL A 145 1.86 10.85 16.09
N PHE A 146 1.93 9.74 15.37
CA PHE A 146 1.67 8.41 15.93
C PHE A 146 2.67 8.00 17.01
N ASP A 147 3.92 8.47 16.91
CA ASP A 147 4.99 8.09 17.84
C ASP A 147 4.97 8.88 19.15
N VAL A 148 4.61 10.17 19.13
CA VAL A 148 4.69 11.05 20.32
C VAL A 148 3.69 10.64 21.40
N GLU A 149 2.52 10.13 21.03
CA GLU A 149 1.45 9.83 21.99
C GLU A 149 1.33 8.35 22.37
N GLY A 150 2.04 7.44 21.70
CA GLY A 150 2.00 6.00 21.96
C GLY A 150 0.57 5.46 22.02
N GLU A 151 0.11 5.10 23.24
CA GLU A 151 -1.26 4.61 23.49
C GLU A 151 -2.29 5.73 23.79
N SER A 152 -1.85 6.92 24.21
CA SER A 152 -2.72 8.02 24.66
C SER A 152 -3.07 8.97 23.52
N ASN A 153 -3.88 8.46 22.58
CA ASN A 153 -4.13 9.03 21.25
C ASN A 153 -5.02 10.30 21.21
N ALA A 154 -4.97 11.17 22.21
CA ALA A 154 -5.94 12.26 22.36
C ALA A 154 -5.84 13.29 21.23
N PHE A 155 -4.64 13.70 20.84
CA PHE A 155 -4.44 14.67 19.76
C PHE A 155 -4.92 14.10 18.42
N GLU A 156 -4.55 12.86 18.10
CA GLU A 156 -4.98 12.19 16.87
C GLU A 156 -6.50 12.01 16.82
N LEU A 157 -7.12 11.58 17.92
CA LEU A 157 -8.56 11.37 18.01
C LEU A 157 -9.32 12.68 17.84
N GLU A 158 -8.87 13.74 18.52
CA GLU A 158 -9.50 15.06 18.42
C GLU A 158 -9.37 15.65 17.01
N LEU A 159 -8.21 15.48 16.37
CA LEU A 159 -7.94 16.06 15.06
C LEU A 159 -8.56 15.29 13.90
N LEU A 160 -8.45 13.95 13.90
CA LEU A 160 -8.78 13.10 12.75
C LEU A 160 -10.13 12.38 12.88
N TRP A 161 -10.60 12.13 14.10
CA TRP A 161 -11.74 11.24 14.35
C TRP A 161 -12.93 11.92 15.03
N LYS A 162 -12.77 13.13 15.54
CA LYS A 162 -13.88 13.95 16.03
C LYS A 162 -14.86 14.22 14.88
N LYS A 163 -16.14 13.97 15.13
CA LYS A 163 -17.24 14.27 14.21
C LYS A 163 -17.93 15.55 14.64
N GLU A 164 -18.32 16.33 13.64
CA GLU A 164 -19.11 17.55 13.85
C GLU A 164 -20.59 17.20 13.72
N GLU A 165 -21.39 17.63 14.70
CA GLU A 165 -22.85 17.51 14.65
C GLU A 165 -23.42 18.69 13.89
N VAL A 166 -24.27 18.44 12.90
CA VAL A 166 -24.94 19.49 12.12
C VAL A 166 -26.44 19.36 12.27
N ASP A 167 -27.13 20.48 12.42
CA ASP A 167 -28.59 20.54 12.49
C ASP A 167 -29.22 20.25 11.11
N GLU A 168 -30.35 19.51 11.08
CA GLU A 168 -30.97 18.90 9.88
C GLU A 168 -31.25 19.85 8.69
N VAL A 169 -31.17 21.17 8.88
CA VAL A 169 -31.60 22.19 7.91
C VAL A 169 -30.54 22.44 6.82
N GLU A 170 -29.26 22.14 7.05
CA GLU A 170 -28.17 22.50 6.12
C GLU A 170 -27.89 21.45 5.02
N LEU A 171 -28.40 20.23 5.16
CA LEU A 171 -28.06 19.08 4.31
C LEU A 171 -28.98 18.88 3.08
N GLN A 172 -30.01 19.70 2.89
CA GLN A 172 -30.88 19.60 1.71
C GLN A 172 -30.22 20.05 0.40
N ASN A 173 -28.99 20.57 0.47
CA ASN A 173 -28.26 21.13 -0.69
C ASN A 173 -27.11 20.24 -1.21
N SER A 174 -26.89 19.04 -0.66
CA SER A 174 -25.82 18.14 -1.13
C SER A 174 -26.39 16.94 -1.89
N GLU A 175 -26.23 16.95 -3.21
CA GLU A 175 -26.65 15.89 -4.14
C GLU A 175 -25.97 14.55 -3.82
N GLU A 176 -26.75 13.46 -3.79
CA GLU A 176 -26.26 12.09 -3.63
C GLU A 176 -25.59 11.61 -4.94
N PRO A 177 -24.39 11.01 -4.90
CA PRO A 177 -23.77 10.48 -6.11
C PRO A 177 -24.39 9.13 -6.51
N ASP A 178 -24.89 9.12 -7.74
CA ASP A 178 -25.54 8.03 -8.46
C ASP A 178 -24.64 6.78 -8.56
N SER A 179 -25.07 5.65 -8.00
CA SER A 179 -24.32 4.39 -8.03
C SER A 179 -24.64 3.59 -9.30
N THR A 180 -23.98 3.90 -10.40
CA THR A 180 -24.07 3.09 -11.63
C THR A 180 -23.07 1.93 -11.64
N GLN A 181 -23.65 0.74 -11.57
CA GLN A 181 -23.38 -0.46 -12.39
C GLN A 181 -22.00 -1.15 -12.31
N PHE A 182 -21.87 -2.07 -11.35
CA PHE A 182 -21.19 -3.36 -11.54
C PHE A 182 -22.09 -4.45 -10.93
N VAL A 183 -22.80 -5.20 -11.79
CA VAL A 183 -23.52 -6.41 -11.41
C VAL A 183 -22.54 -7.56 -11.54
N ILE A 184 -22.04 -8.06 -10.41
CA ILE A 184 -21.53 -9.43 -10.36
C ILE A 184 -22.74 -10.28 -9.99
N GLU A 185 -23.04 -11.29 -10.80
CA GLU A 185 -24.07 -12.28 -10.52
C GLU A 185 -23.70 -13.00 -9.20
N ASP A 186 -24.40 -12.65 -8.13
CA ASP A 186 -24.33 -13.34 -6.85
C ASP A 186 -25.13 -14.66 -6.99
N GLU A 187 -24.45 -15.76 -7.32
CA GLU A 187 -24.97 -17.09 -6.96
C GLU A 187 -24.63 -17.36 -5.49
N GLU A 188 -25.70 -17.40 -4.69
CA GLU A 188 -25.80 -17.96 -3.33
C GLU A 188 -25.13 -17.18 -2.17
N ASP A 189 -25.88 -16.26 -1.57
CA ASP A 189 -25.81 -16.02 -0.12
C ASP A 189 -27.26 -16.11 0.44
N ASN A 190 -27.73 -17.35 0.63
CA ASN A 190 -28.91 -17.64 1.44
C ASN A 190 -28.49 -17.83 2.90
N ASP A 191 -27.87 -16.80 3.48
CA ASP A 191 -27.55 -16.77 4.91
C ASP A 191 -28.65 -15.99 5.63
N ASN A 192 -29.64 -16.75 6.13
CA ASN A 192 -30.67 -16.38 7.11
C ASN A 192 -30.59 -14.94 7.64
N GLU A 193 -31.12 -13.99 6.87
CA GLU A 193 -31.54 -12.71 7.41
C GLU A 193 -32.74 -12.98 8.34
N VAL A 194 -32.47 -13.04 9.64
CA VAL A 194 -33.52 -12.82 10.62
C VAL A 194 -34.02 -11.40 10.39
N GLN A 195 -35.15 -11.29 9.69
CA GLN A 195 -35.90 -10.06 9.51
C GLN A 195 -36.27 -9.53 10.90
N ASN A 196 -35.46 -8.63 11.45
CA ASN A 196 -35.89 -7.77 12.53
C ASN A 196 -36.94 -6.82 11.95
N LEU A 197 -38.22 -7.14 12.19
CA LEU A 197 -39.32 -6.21 12.02
C LEU A 197 -38.97 -4.87 12.70
N PRO A 198 -39.26 -3.72 12.07
CA PRO A 198 -38.98 -2.42 12.67
C PRO A 198 -39.75 -2.29 14.00
N PRO A 199 -39.11 -1.88 15.10
CA PRO A 199 -39.80 -1.64 16.36
C PRO A 199 -40.82 -0.50 16.15
N THR A 200 -42.04 -0.73 16.63
CA THR A 200 -43.10 0.28 16.67
C THR A 200 -42.58 1.51 17.45
N PRO A 201 -42.63 2.73 16.89
CA PRO A 201 -42.05 3.90 17.55
C PRO A 201 -42.90 4.26 18.79
N GLY A 202 -42.32 4.05 19.98
CA GLY A 202 -42.83 4.65 21.21
C GLY A 202 -42.58 6.16 21.25
N PRO A 203 -43.44 6.96 21.89
CA PRO A 203 -43.27 8.40 21.94
C PRO A 203 -42.10 8.75 22.88
N ASN A 204 -41.06 9.37 22.33
CA ASN A 204 -39.81 9.87 22.95
C ASN A 204 -38.51 9.10 22.63
N GLN A 205 -38.23 8.84 21.35
CA GLN A 205 -36.83 8.65 20.91
C GLN A 205 -36.33 9.95 20.27
N ALA A 206 -35.29 10.53 20.86
CA ALA A 206 -34.56 11.65 20.24
C ALA A 206 -34.11 11.20 18.84
N LYS A 207 -34.50 11.95 17.80
CA LYS A 207 -34.09 11.68 16.43
C LYS A 207 -32.56 11.64 16.36
N PRO A 208 -31.95 10.63 15.71
CA PRO A 208 -30.50 10.58 15.56
C PRO A 208 -30.04 11.77 14.71
N LYS A 209 -29.33 12.72 15.32
CA LYS A 209 -28.72 13.85 14.62
C LYS A 209 -27.72 13.34 13.58
N LYS A 210 -27.77 13.85 12.35
CA LYS A 210 -26.81 13.48 11.30
C LYS A 210 -25.45 14.11 11.63
N GLN A 211 -24.40 13.30 11.61
CA GLN A 211 -23.01 13.73 11.86
C GLN A 211 -22.26 13.84 10.53
N LEU A 212 -21.45 14.88 10.36
CA LEU A 212 -20.54 14.99 9.23
C LEU A 212 -19.41 13.96 9.32
N PRO A 213 -18.84 13.53 8.17
CA PRO A 213 -17.70 12.64 8.19
C PRO A 213 -16.49 13.31 8.84
N SER A 214 -15.75 12.56 9.66
CA SER A 214 -14.54 13.07 10.30
C SER A 214 -13.44 13.35 9.26
N LEU A 215 -12.40 14.08 9.65
CA LEU A 215 -11.27 14.38 8.76
C LEU A 215 -10.60 13.11 8.23
N GLY A 216 -10.44 12.09 9.08
CA GLY A 216 -9.94 10.77 8.71
C GLY A 216 -10.83 10.05 7.70
N GLU A 217 -12.16 10.08 7.88
CA GLU A 217 -13.11 9.47 6.93
C GLU A 217 -13.04 10.15 5.56
N ARG A 218 -13.03 11.49 5.53
CA ARG A 218 -12.85 12.27 4.28
C ARG A 218 -11.50 12.01 3.61
N LEU A 219 -10.45 11.83 4.40
CA LEU A 219 -9.12 11.49 3.88
C LEU A 219 -9.12 10.12 3.18
N PHE A 220 -9.80 9.12 3.73
CA PHE A 220 -9.96 7.83 3.05
C PHE A 220 -10.72 7.95 1.73
N SER A 221 -11.85 8.67 1.70
CA SER A 221 -12.58 8.93 0.45
C SER A 221 -11.68 9.57 -0.60
N CYS A 222 -10.92 10.60 -0.23
CA CYS A 222 -9.98 11.27 -1.11
C CYS A 222 -8.84 10.35 -1.61
N ILE A 223 -8.32 9.46 -0.75
CA ILE A 223 -7.30 8.48 -1.14
C ILE A 223 -7.86 7.51 -2.18
N PHE A 224 -9.08 7.01 -2.00
CA PHE A 224 -9.74 6.13 -2.97
C PHE A 224 -9.97 6.84 -4.29
N ASP A 225 -10.50 8.07 -4.28
CA ASP A 225 -10.68 8.87 -5.49
C ASP A 225 -9.35 9.05 -6.23
N LEU A 226 -8.26 9.39 -5.52
CA LEU A 226 -6.93 9.53 -6.11
C LEU A 226 -6.38 8.21 -6.69
N LEU A 227 -6.65 7.07 -6.06
CA LEU A 227 -6.23 5.74 -6.58
C LEU A 227 -6.92 5.41 -7.91
N PHE A 228 -8.10 5.96 -8.16
CA PHE A 228 -8.94 5.68 -9.32
C PHE A 228 -9.23 6.95 -10.15
N CYS A 229 -8.28 7.90 -10.19
CA CYS A 229 -8.42 9.16 -10.88
C CYS A 229 -7.82 9.12 -12.30
N CYS A 230 -8.67 9.33 -13.31
CA CYS A 230 -8.31 9.47 -14.73
C CYS A 230 -7.37 10.67 -14.95
N GLY A 231 -6.27 10.43 -15.66
CA GLY A 231 -5.20 11.39 -15.90
C GLY A 231 -4.14 11.43 -14.78
N PHE A 232 -4.42 10.87 -13.58
CA PHE A 232 -3.49 10.86 -12.45
C PHE A 232 -2.93 9.47 -12.15
N THR A 233 -3.78 8.49 -11.85
CA THR A 233 -3.40 7.08 -11.63
C THR A 233 -3.99 6.14 -12.66
N LEU A 234 -4.92 6.62 -13.48
CA LEU A 234 -5.51 5.89 -14.60
C LEU A 234 -5.29 6.66 -15.90
N PRO A 235 -5.27 5.99 -17.07
CA PRO A 235 -5.31 6.68 -18.34
C PRO A 235 -6.55 7.56 -18.50
N ILE A 236 -6.37 8.72 -19.11
CA ILE A 236 -7.46 9.68 -19.35
C ILE A 236 -8.53 9.11 -20.30
N GLN A 237 -8.17 8.13 -21.14
CA GLN A 237 -9.07 7.51 -22.11
C GLN A 237 -10.19 6.68 -21.46
N ILE A 238 -10.05 6.33 -20.18
CA ILE A 238 -11.05 5.55 -19.42
C ILE A 238 -12.09 6.47 -18.77
N GLN A 239 -11.93 7.80 -18.89
CA GLN A 239 -12.87 8.77 -18.34
C GLN A 239 -14.24 8.63 -19.01
N VAL A 240 -15.30 8.59 -18.21
CA VAL A 240 -16.70 8.50 -18.66
C VAL A 240 -17.42 9.79 -18.28
N ASP A 241 -18.17 10.39 -19.21
CA ASP A 241 -19.04 11.56 -18.97
C ASP A 241 -18.37 12.71 -18.20
N HIS A 242 -17.09 12.98 -18.49
CA HIS A 242 -16.26 13.98 -17.79
C HIS A 242 -16.02 13.73 -16.29
N HIS A 243 -16.49 12.62 -15.72
CA HIS A 243 -16.19 12.21 -14.35
C HIS A 243 -14.76 11.70 -14.25
N LYS A 244 -13.94 12.37 -13.44
CA LYS A 244 -12.51 12.04 -13.30
C LYS A 244 -12.26 10.78 -12.50
N ILE A 245 -13.22 10.33 -11.68
CA ILE A 245 -13.06 9.16 -10.82
C ILE A 245 -13.77 7.99 -11.48
N ASN A 246 -13.03 6.91 -11.72
CA ASN A 246 -13.59 5.70 -12.31
C ASN A 246 -13.00 4.45 -11.61
N TYR A 247 -13.83 3.76 -10.83
CA TYR A 247 -13.46 2.62 -9.99
C TYR A 247 -13.23 1.33 -10.79
N VAL A 248 -12.20 1.33 -11.65
CA VAL A 248 -11.77 0.18 -12.46
C VAL A 248 -10.58 -0.54 -11.84
N ILE A 249 -10.51 -1.86 -12.06
CA ILE A 249 -9.37 -2.68 -11.66
C ILE A 249 -8.18 -2.37 -12.57
N TRP A 250 -6.99 -2.13 -11.98
CA TRP A 250 -5.84 -1.62 -12.73
C TRP A 250 -5.28 -2.57 -13.79
N GLU A 251 -5.33 -3.88 -13.56
CA GLU A 251 -4.72 -4.89 -14.42
C GLU A 251 -5.60 -6.13 -14.55
N LYS A 252 -5.39 -6.89 -15.63
CA LYS A 252 -6.04 -8.19 -15.80
C LYS A 252 -5.59 -9.18 -14.72
N GLY A 253 -6.50 -10.08 -14.33
CA GLY A 253 -6.31 -11.08 -13.31
C GLY A 253 -7.63 -11.40 -12.59
N VAL A 254 -7.59 -11.45 -11.27
CA VAL A 254 -8.79 -11.62 -10.43
C VAL A 254 -9.73 -10.44 -10.65
N GLY A 255 -11.00 -10.73 -10.92
CA GLY A 255 -12.05 -9.70 -11.08
C GLY A 255 -11.99 -8.85 -12.35
N SER A 256 -10.95 -8.97 -13.19
CA SER A 256 -10.85 -8.21 -14.46
C SER A 256 -10.15 -9.01 -15.54
N THR A 257 -10.67 -8.96 -16.76
CA THR A 257 -10.02 -9.55 -17.95
C THR A 257 -9.26 -8.52 -18.80
N VAL A 258 -9.33 -7.24 -18.44
CA VAL A 258 -8.81 -6.12 -19.22
C VAL A 258 -7.73 -5.38 -18.43
N ASP A 259 -6.66 -4.98 -19.11
CA ASP A 259 -5.65 -4.09 -18.55
C ASP A 259 -6.12 -2.64 -18.73
N SER A 260 -6.15 -1.84 -17.65
CA SER A 260 -6.60 -0.45 -17.70
C SER A 260 -5.55 0.50 -18.28
N GLY A 261 -4.46 0.00 -18.88
CA GLY A 261 -3.30 0.77 -19.34
C GLY A 261 -2.36 1.20 -18.19
N SER A 262 -1.09 0.81 -18.30
CA SER A 262 -0.03 1.15 -17.33
C SER A 262 0.98 2.12 -17.93
N SER A 263 1.44 3.07 -17.11
CA SER A 263 2.53 3.99 -17.42
C SER A 263 3.38 4.16 -16.17
N HIS A 264 4.69 4.37 -16.33
CA HIS A 264 5.57 4.69 -15.20
C HIS A 264 5.08 5.92 -14.41
N ALA A 265 4.46 6.90 -15.06
CA ALA A 265 3.89 8.07 -14.37
C ALA A 265 2.70 7.68 -13.49
N TYR A 266 1.78 6.86 -14.01
CA TYR A 266 0.64 6.36 -13.25
C TYR A 266 1.06 5.46 -12.09
N ASP A 267 2.05 4.58 -12.32
CA ASP A 267 2.60 3.72 -11.27
C ASP A 267 3.27 4.54 -10.16
N ASN A 268 4.03 5.59 -10.50
CA ASN A 268 4.61 6.49 -9.50
C ASN A 268 3.55 7.23 -8.68
N ASN A 269 2.49 7.72 -9.32
CA ASN A 269 1.39 8.37 -8.62
C ASN A 269 0.63 7.38 -7.71
N ARG A 270 0.38 6.14 -8.18
CA ARG A 270 -0.19 5.06 -7.36
C ARG A 270 0.68 4.80 -6.13
N ILE A 271 2.01 4.72 -6.29
CA ILE A 271 2.94 4.52 -5.17
C ILE A 271 2.80 5.65 -4.13
N GLU A 272 2.70 6.91 -4.55
CA GLU A 272 2.55 8.03 -3.62
C GLU A 272 1.23 7.97 -2.85
N VAL A 273 0.12 7.61 -3.52
CA VAL A 273 -1.18 7.47 -2.85
C VAL A 273 -1.19 6.25 -1.93
N LEU A 274 -0.70 5.10 -2.39
CA LEU A 274 -0.58 3.87 -1.58
C LEU A 274 0.37 4.05 -0.39
N ARG A 275 1.41 4.87 -0.51
CA ARG A 275 2.31 5.19 0.61
C ARG A 275 1.61 5.96 1.71
N LEU A 276 0.74 6.91 1.36
CA LEU A 276 -0.10 7.56 2.37
C LEU A 276 -1.05 6.55 3.01
N LEU A 277 -1.72 5.70 2.22
CA LEU A 277 -2.59 4.65 2.73
C LEU A 277 -1.85 3.72 3.71
N LEU A 278 -0.65 3.25 3.35
CA LEU A 278 0.17 2.40 4.20
C LEU A 278 0.62 3.12 5.49
N VAL A 279 0.92 4.41 5.43
CA VAL A 279 1.20 5.23 6.64
C VAL A 279 -0.02 5.23 7.57
N LEU A 280 -1.24 5.42 7.07
CA LEU A 280 -2.44 5.36 7.92
C LEU A 280 -2.63 3.96 8.54
N LEU A 281 -2.35 2.91 7.77
CA LEU A 281 -2.44 1.53 8.26
C LEU A 281 -1.32 1.14 9.22
N SER A 282 -0.18 1.84 9.19
CA SER A 282 0.97 1.54 10.04
C SER A 282 0.78 1.98 11.49
N ARG A 283 -0.31 2.70 11.83
CA ARG A 283 -0.59 3.17 13.21
C ARG A 283 -0.41 2.09 14.29
N GLN A 284 -0.64 0.82 13.94
CA GLN A 284 -0.50 -0.33 14.85
C GLN A 284 0.95 -0.62 15.26
N ILE A 285 1.97 -0.22 14.49
CA ILE A 285 3.38 -0.42 14.87
C ILE A 285 3.78 0.40 16.10
N TYR A 286 3.01 1.45 16.42
CA TYR A 286 3.20 2.33 17.57
C TYR A 286 2.42 1.85 18.80
N VAL A 287 1.78 0.69 18.72
CA VAL A 287 1.07 0.06 19.84
C VAL A 287 1.86 -1.17 20.30
N PRO A 288 2.03 -1.39 21.62
CA PRO A 288 2.71 -2.58 22.13
C PRO A 288 2.06 -3.88 21.63
N PRO A 289 2.84 -4.94 21.34
CA PRO A 289 2.30 -6.20 20.78
C PRO A 289 1.14 -6.81 21.59
N GLY A 290 1.17 -6.72 22.92
CA GLY A 290 0.09 -7.23 23.79
C GLY A 290 -1.24 -6.48 23.66
N SER A 291 -1.23 -5.25 23.14
CA SER A 291 -2.40 -4.38 22.99
C SER A 291 -3.02 -4.45 21.59
N LEU A 292 -2.31 -5.00 20.59
CA LEU A 292 -2.70 -4.95 19.17
C LEU A 292 -4.13 -5.42 18.89
N PHE A 293 -4.57 -6.47 19.58
CA PHE A 293 -5.90 -7.03 19.36
C PHE A 293 -7.03 -6.32 20.10
N MET A 294 -6.70 -5.62 21.20
CA MET A 294 -7.68 -4.98 22.09
C MET A 294 -7.87 -3.49 21.75
N LYS A 295 -6.84 -2.85 21.18
CA LYS A 295 -6.85 -1.43 20.79
C LYS A 295 -6.78 -1.32 19.26
N PRO A 296 -7.92 -1.39 18.55
CA PRO A 296 -7.93 -1.30 17.10
C PRO A 296 -7.51 0.09 16.63
N SER A 297 -6.72 0.14 15.55
CA SER A 297 -6.50 1.37 14.81
C SER A 297 -7.81 1.80 14.14
N PHE A 298 -8.26 3.03 14.39
CA PHE A 298 -9.44 3.60 13.72
C PHE A 298 -9.24 3.66 12.20
N PHE A 299 -8.01 3.90 11.72
CA PHE A 299 -7.69 3.91 10.29
C PHE A 299 -7.94 2.54 9.66
N SER A 300 -7.35 1.49 10.23
CA SER A 300 -7.52 0.13 9.73
C SER A 300 -8.97 -0.32 9.86
N LEU A 301 -9.62 -0.02 10.99
CA LEU A 301 -11.02 -0.38 11.24
C LEU A 301 -11.97 0.29 10.25
N HIS A 302 -11.78 1.57 9.96
CA HIS A 302 -12.55 2.28 8.94
C HIS A 302 -12.41 1.59 7.58
N LEU A 303 -11.17 1.34 7.13
CA LEU A 303 -10.91 0.75 5.84
C LEU A 303 -11.52 -0.66 5.69
N VAL A 304 -11.39 -1.53 6.69
CA VAL A 304 -11.84 -2.92 6.56
C VAL A 304 -13.34 -3.12 6.78
N ARG A 305 -14.04 -2.18 7.43
CA ARG A 305 -15.46 -2.30 7.80
C ARG A 305 -16.41 -1.28 7.19
N LYS A 306 -15.93 -0.06 6.92
CA LYS A 306 -16.78 1.06 6.50
C LYS A 306 -16.68 1.33 5.00
N THR A 307 -15.65 0.81 4.33
CA THR A 307 -15.53 0.86 2.88
C THR A 307 -16.61 -0.01 2.22
N SER A 308 -17.21 0.50 1.14
CA SER A 308 -18.27 -0.19 0.42
C SER A 308 -17.77 -1.50 -0.21
N ARG A 309 -18.67 -2.45 -0.44
CA ARG A 309 -18.35 -3.73 -1.11
C ARG A 309 -17.63 -3.50 -2.45
N ARG A 310 -18.10 -2.55 -3.25
CA ARG A 310 -17.51 -2.21 -4.55
C ARG A 310 -16.06 -1.78 -4.38
N ASP A 311 -15.79 -0.82 -3.50
CA ASP A 311 -14.47 -0.22 -3.38
C ASP A 311 -13.47 -1.20 -2.72
N VAL A 312 -13.92 -2.04 -1.78
CA VAL A 312 -13.12 -3.15 -1.24
C VAL A 312 -12.68 -4.09 -2.36
N LEU A 313 -13.61 -4.53 -3.22
CA LEU A 313 -13.31 -5.43 -4.32
C LEU A 313 -12.39 -4.77 -5.36
N THR A 314 -12.66 -3.52 -5.75
CA THR A 314 -11.83 -2.79 -6.73
C THR A 314 -10.40 -2.64 -6.22
N LEU A 315 -10.21 -2.27 -4.95
CA LEU A 315 -8.87 -2.14 -4.35
C LEU A 315 -8.20 -3.52 -4.21
N LEU A 316 -8.88 -4.51 -3.64
CA LEU A 316 -8.35 -5.86 -3.44
C LEU A 316 -7.86 -6.46 -4.76
N CYS A 317 -8.72 -6.47 -5.79
CA CYS A 317 -8.38 -7.02 -7.10
C CYS A 317 -7.26 -6.24 -7.78
N SER A 318 -7.22 -4.91 -7.64
CA SER A 318 -6.12 -4.10 -8.21
C SER A 318 -4.77 -4.43 -7.59
N LEU A 319 -4.71 -4.56 -6.25
CA LEU A 319 -3.48 -4.93 -5.54
C LEU A 319 -3.07 -6.39 -5.84
N LEU A 320 -4.02 -7.32 -5.87
CA LEU A 320 -3.77 -8.72 -6.25
C LEU A 320 -3.21 -8.81 -7.67
N ASN A 321 -3.81 -8.12 -8.63
CA ASN A 321 -3.42 -8.24 -10.03
C ASN A 321 -2.05 -7.61 -10.29
N VAL A 322 -1.74 -6.46 -9.69
CA VAL A 322 -0.40 -5.85 -9.77
C VAL A 322 0.69 -6.81 -9.28
N THR A 323 0.42 -7.48 -8.15
CA THR A 323 1.40 -8.33 -7.47
C THR A 323 1.55 -9.68 -8.16
N MET A 324 0.45 -10.36 -8.48
CA MET A 324 0.50 -11.69 -9.12
C MET A 324 0.99 -11.62 -10.56
N ASN A 325 0.80 -10.50 -11.26
CA ASN A 325 1.42 -10.29 -12.57
C ASN A 325 2.94 -10.06 -12.50
N SER A 326 3.55 -9.76 -11.35
CA SER A 326 5.00 -9.50 -11.29
C SER A 326 5.85 -10.76 -11.51
N GLY A 327 5.30 -11.93 -11.16
CA GLY A 327 5.90 -13.23 -11.42
C GLY A 327 5.93 -13.58 -12.91
N THR A 328 4.92 -13.17 -13.68
CA THR A 328 4.71 -13.56 -15.09
C THR A 328 5.15 -12.50 -16.10
N LYS A 329 4.97 -11.20 -15.80
CA LYS A 329 5.25 -10.10 -16.74
C LYS A 329 6.74 -9.84 -17.01
N GLN A 330 7.66 -10.49 -16.31
CA GLN A 330 9.09 -10.40 -16.64
C GLN A 330 9.46 -11.18 -17.92
N GLU A 331 8.56 -11.93 -18.56
CA GLU A 331 8.96 -12.79 -19.69
C GLU A 331 8.82 -12.16 -21.09
N SER A 332 8.02 -11.10 -21.29
CA SER A 332 7.52 -10.77 -22.65
C SER A 332 7.99 -9.46 -23.32
N GLY A 333 9.15 -8.88 -22.97
CA GLY A 333 9.63 -7.60 -23.56
C GLY A 333 11.07 -7.61 -24.11
N ILE A 334 11.36 -6.76 -25.11
CA ILE A 334 12.70 -6.59 -25.72
C ILE A 334 13.73 -6.02 -24.71
N SER A 335 13.30 -5.26 -23.70
CA SER A 335 14.13 -4.83 -22.56
C SER A 335 14.62 -6.00 -21.68
N ASN A 336 14.08 -7.21 -21.84
CA ASN A 336 14.38 -8.37 -21.01
C ASN A 336 15.74 -9.01 -21.33
N MET A 337 16.24 -8.89 -22.56
CA MET A 337 17.57 -9.44 -22.90
C MET A 337 18.70 -8.70 -22.15
N ALA A 338 18.56 -7.40 -21.94
CA ALA A 338 19.49 -6.62 -21.12
C ALA A 338 19.26 -6.86 -19.61
N GLY A 339 18.01 -6.99 -19.18
CA GLY A 339 17.63 -7.30 -17.78
C GLY A 339 18.15 -8.64 -17.25
N LYS A 340 18.31 -9.63 -18.14
CA LYS A 340 18.85 -10.97 -17.82
C LYS A 340 20.38 -11.02 -17.76
N LEU A 341 21.07 -9.94 -18.13
CA LEU A 341 22.54 -9.89 -18.06
C LEU A 341 23.00 -9.81 -16.59
N PRO A 342 24.06 -10.56 -16.22
CA PRO A 342 24.73 -10.40 -14.94
C PRO A 342 25.11 -8.93 -14.70
N TYR A 343 24.94 -8.46 -13.47
CA TYR A 343 25.34 -7.11 -13.02
C TYR A 343 24.58 -5.94 -13.66
N ASN A 344 23.50 -6.18 -14.42
CA ASN A 344 22.72 -5.11 -15.05
C ASN A 344 22.27 -4.03 -14.04
N HIS A 345 21.87 -4.46 -12.84
CA HIS A 345 21.46 -3.58 -11.74
C HIS A 345 22.59 -2.71 -11.14
N LEU A 346 23.87 -3.03 -11.39
CA LEU A 346 24.99 -2.18 -11.00
C LEU A 346 25.23 -1.05 -12.01
N VAL A 347 24.89 -1.29 -13.27
CA VAL A 347 25.03 -0.33 -14.38
C VAL A 347 23.84 0.64 -14.37
N PHE A 348 22.62 0.13 -14.22
CA PHE A 348 21.41 0.94 -14.15
C PHE A 348 21.03 1.19 -12.68
N LYS A 349 21.53 2.29 -12.11
CA LYS A 349 21.34 2.69 -10.70
C LYS A 349 19.94 3.26 -10.36
N GLY A 350 18.90 2.89 -11.11
CA GLY A 350 17.51 3.30 -10.82
C GLY A 350 16.74 2.18 -10.14
N GLU A 351 15.94 2.51 -9.11
CA GLU A 351 14.92 1.58 -8.64
C GLU A 351 13.86 1.41 -9.73
N ASP A 352 13.51 0.15 -10.02
CA ASP A 352 12.40 -0.15 -10.91
C ASP A 352 11.09 0.29 -10.22
N PRO A 353 10.40 1.33 -10.72
CA PRO A 353 9.17 1.81 -10.10
C PRO A 353 8.10 0.71 -10.05
N ARG A 354 8.15 -0.25 -10.98
CA ARG A 354 7.22 -1.37 -10.96
C ARG A 354 7.46 -2.27 -9.74
N SER A 355 8.71 -2.55 -9.42
CA SER A 355 9.09 -3.32 -8.23
C SER A 355 8.62 -2.65 -6.93
N ASN A 356 8.70 -1.31 -6.87
CA ASN A 356 8.20 -0.53 -5.74
C ASN A 356 6.66 -0.59 -5.62
N LEU A 357 5.94 -0.52 -6.75
CA LEU A 357 4.48 -0.67 -6.77
C LEU A 357 4.05 -2.07 -6.32
N VAL A 358 4.76 -3.13 -6.74
CA VAL A 358 4.51 -4.50 -6.29
C VAL A 358 4.75 -4.64 -4.78
N GLY A 359 5.88 -4.13 -4.29
CA GLY A 359 6.22 -4.18 -2.87
C GLY A 359 5.17 -3.49 -1.98
N ILE A 360 4.80 -2.26 -2.32
CA ILE A 360 3.82 -1.52 -1.51
C ILE A 360 2.41 -2.13 -1.59
N SER A 361 2.05 -2.72 -2.73
CA SER A 361 0.78 -3.44 -2.88
C SER A 361 0.73 -4.68 -2.00
N LEU A 362 1.82 -5.46 -1.93
CA LEU A 362 1.95 -6.61 -1.03
C LEU A 362 1.93 -6.19 0.45
N GLN A 363 2.58 -5.08 0.81
CA GLN A 363 2.55 -4.55 2.19
C GLN A 363 1.13 -4.19 2.62
N ILE A 364 0.36 -3.52 1.75
CA ILE A 364 -1.04 -3.18 2.01
C ILE A 364 -1.89 -4.45 2.09
N LEU A 365 -1.73 -5.41 1.18
CA LEU A 365 -2.42 -6.70 1.26
C LEU A 365 -2.11 -7.42 2.58
N CYS A 366 -0.85 -7.52 2.98
CA CYS A 366 -0.47 -8.16 4.25
C CYS A 366 -1.10 -7.46 5.45
N THR A 367 -1.03 -6.13 5.52
CA THR A 367 -1.62 -5.37 6.65
C THR A 367 -3.14 -5.49 6.71
N LEU A 368 -3.83 -5.46 5.57
CA LEU A 368 -5.28 -5.62 5.50
C LEU A 368 -5.73 -7.04 5.88
N LEU A 369 -5.02 -8.05 5.40
CA LEU A 369 -5.34 -9.45 5.64
C LEU A 369 -4.97 -9.90 7.05
N ASP A 370 -3.94 -9.33 7.68
CA ASP A 370 -3.58 -9.67 9.06
C ASP A 370 -4.45 -8.96 10.11
N PHE A 371 -5.10 -7.85 9.74
CA PHE A 371 -5.86 -7.04 10.69
C PHE A 371 -7.09 -7.76 11.27
N GLN A 372 -6.98 -8.10 12.56
CA GLN A 372 -8.00 -8.80 13.35
C GLN A 372 -8.14 -8.17 14.74
N SER A 373 -8.24 -6.84 14.81
CA SER A 373 -8.36 -6.11 16.08
C SER A 373 -9.79 -5.64 16.35
N GLY A 374 -10.21 -5.66 17.62
CA GLY A 374 -11.52 -5.21 18.05
C GLY A 374 -12.65 -5.85 17.24
N SER A 375 -13.48 -5.02 16.63
CA SER A 375 -14.67 -5.46 15.89
C SER A 375 -14.38 -5.99 14.48
N ALA A 376 -13.12 -5.94 14.02
CA ALA A 376 -12.69 -6.57 12.77
C ALA A 376 -12.25 -8.03 12.94
N ARG A 377 -12.27 -8.56 14.18
CA ARG A 377 -12.00 -9.98 14.45
C ARG A 377 -13.00 -10.87 13.74
N ASP A 378 -12.48 -11.96 13.18
CA ASP A 378 -13.29 -13.01 12.59
C ASP A 378 -14.32 -13.56 13.59
N ALA A 379 -15.50 -13.92 13.08
CA ALA A 379 -16.61 -14.36 13.91
C ALA A 379 -16.51 -15.86 14.16
N THR A 380 -16.71 -16.28 15.41
CA THR A 380 -16.85 -17.70 15.75
C THR A 380 -18.29 -18.14 15.48
N THR A 381 -18.46 -19.10 14.57
CA THR A 381 -19.76 -19.73 14.29
C THR A 381 -19.74 -21.16 14.82
N ASN A 382 -20.86 -21.56 15.44
CA ASN A 382 -21.08 -22.95 15.84
C ASN A 382 -21.58 -23.71 14.63
N SER A 383 -20.67 -24.36 13.91
CA SER A 383 -21.01 -25.33 12.88
C SER A 383 -21.21 -26.70 13.52
N GLY A 384 -22.00 -27.59 12.92
CA GLY A 384 -22.22 -28.96 13.43
C GLY A 384 -20.93 -29.78 13.60
N ASP A 385 -19.83 -29.34 12.99
CA ASP A 385 -18.48 -29.93 13.03
C ASP A 385 -17.54 -29.25 14.06
N GLY A 386 -18.04 -28.35 14.90
CA GLY A 386 -17.29 -27.64 15.93
C GLY A 386 -17.29 -26.10 15.79
N GLN A 387 -16.53 -25.42 16.64
CA GLN A 387 -16.35 -23.97 16.55
C GLN A 387 -15.37 -23.63 15.42
N VAL A 388 -15.85 -22.89 14.42
CA VAL A 388 -15.02 -22.41 13.32
C VAL A 388 -15.00 -20.88 13.38
N THR A 389 -13.81 -20.30 13.25
CA THR A 389 -13.63 -18.85 13.21
C THR A 389 -13.40 -18.44 11.77
N ILE A 390 -14.30 -17.62 11.21
CA ILE A 390 -14.26 -17.19 9.81
C ILE A 390 -14.52 -15.68 9.66
N PRO A 391 -13.91 -15.04 8.65
CA PRO A 391 -14.23 -13.67 8.31
C PRO A 391 -15.65 -13.57 7.71
N THR A 392 -16.34 -12.49 8.05
CA THR A 392 -17.64 -12.09 7.48
C THR A 392 -17.56 -10.68 6.89
N ALA A 393 -18.50 -10.31 6.03
CA ALA A 393 -18.61 -8.95 5.48
C ALA A 393 -18.73 -7.85 6.57
N ARG A 394 -19.19 -8.21 7.79
CA ARG A 394 -19.30 -7.28 8.93
C ARG A 394 -18.01 -7.16 9.76
N THR A 395 -17.02 -8.03 9.52
CA THR A 395 -15.75 -8.08 10.29
C THR A 395 -14.61 -7.42 9.51
N ASN A 396 -14.01 -8.09 8.53
CA ASN A 396 -13.01 -7.54 7.64
C ASN A 396 -13.37 -7.92 6.20
N GLY A 397 -13.79 -6.93 5.41
CA GLY A 397 -14.22 -7.13 4.03
C GLY A 397 -13.14 -7.74 3.13
N PHE A 398 -11.87 -7.36 3.31
CA PHE A 398 -10.77 -7.89 2.51
C PHE A 398 -10.51 -9.37 2.79
N ARG A 399 -10.53 -9.77 4.07
CA ARG A 399 -10.44 -11.19 4.47
C ARG A 399 -11.64 -11.98 3.94
N TYR A 400 -12.85 -11.43 4.06
CA TYR A 400 -14.09 -12.05 3.58
C TYR A 400 -14.04 -12.34 2.07
N PHE A 401 -13.72 -11.34 1.25
CA PHE A 401 -13.70 -11.51 -0.20
C PHE A 401 -12.54 -12.40 -0.68
N LEU A 402 -11.37 -12.37 -0.02
CA LEU A 402 -10.29 -13.32 -0.34
C LEU A 402 -10.69 -14.78 -0.01
N MET A 403 -11.35 -15.00 1.13
CA MET A 403 -11.87 -16.32 1.50
C MET A 403 -12.90 -16.85 0.49
N LYS A 404 -13.76 -15.96 -0.05
CA LYS A 404 -14.83 -16.31 -1.01
C LYS A 404 -14.34 -16.56 -2.45
N LEU A 405 -13.08 -16.27 -2.78
CA LEU A 405 -12.51 -16.64 -4.09
C LEU A 405 -12.61 -18.16 -4.29
N HIS A 406 -13.12 -18.57 -5.45
CA HIS A 406 -13.40 -19.98 -5.74
C HIS A 406 -13.17 -20.39 -7.20
N ARG A 407 -12.99 -19.43 -8.12
CA ARG A 407 -12.79 -19.72 -9.54
C ARG A 407 -11.40 -20.32 -9.75
N ILE A 408 -11.33 -21.48 -10.40
CA ILE A 408 -10.07 -22.20 -10.66
C ILE A 408 -9.05 -21.30 -11.39
N LYS A 409 -9.50 -20.52 -12.38
CA LYS A 409 -8.64 -19.57 -13.11
C LYS A 409 -7.99 -18.54 -12.18
N ASP A 410 -8.72 -18.07 -11.17
CA ASP A 410 -8.20 -17.11 -10.19
C ASP A 410 -7.21 -17.80 -9.24
N PHE A 411 -7.44 -19.08 -8.89
CA PHE A 411 -6.48 -19.87 -8.11
C PHE A 411 -5.17 -20.11 -8.87
N ASP A 412 -5.24 -20.53 -10.14
CA ASP A 412 -4.06 -20.69 -10.98
C ASP A 412 -3.27 -19.38 -11.08
N PHE A 413 -3.96 -18.28 -11.38
CA PHE A 413 -3.33 -16.96 -11.48
C PHE A 413 -2.58 -16.56 -10.21
N MET A 414 -3.19 -16.73 -9.03
CA MET A 414 -2.53 -16.40 -7.76
C MET A 414 -1.37 -17.35 -7.43
N ILE A 415 -1.55 -18.66 -7.63
CA ILE A 415 -0.49 -19.65 -7.36
C ILE A 415 0.70 -19.41 -8.29
N ASP A 416 0.46 -19.17 -9.57
CA ASP A 416 1.50 -18.90 -10.56
C ASP A 416 2.22 -17.57 -10.29
N GLY A 417 1.49 -16.55 -9.85
CA GLY A 417 2.08 -15.29 -9.41
C GLY A 417 3.03 -15.46 -8.22
N ILE A 418 2.59 -16.15 -7.16
CA ILE A 418 3.41 -16.44 -5.97
C ILE A 418 4.64 -17.29 -6.35
N ILE A 419 4.45 -18.38 -7.09
CA ILE A 419 5.54 -19.26 -7.51
C ILE A 419 6.52 -18.52 -8.42
N GLY A 420 6.04 -17.67 -9.34
CA GLY A 420 6.90 -16.89 -10.22
C GLY A 420 7.82 -15.92 -9.47
N ILE A 421 7.32 -15.27 -8.41
CA ILE A 421 8.15 -14.42 -7.54
C ILE A 421 9.19 -15.26 -6.78
N LEU A 422 8.78 -16.41 -6.23
CA LEU A 422 9.69 -17.32 -5.54
C LEU A 422 10.74 -17.90 -6.50
N GLU A 423 10.39 -18.17 -7.74
CA GLU A 423 11.29 -18.63 -8.78
C GLU A 423 12.32 -17.56 -9.13
N GLN A 424 11.92 -16.29 -9.25
CA GLN A 424 12.86 -15.17 -9.39
C GLN A 424 13.85 -15.11 -8.22
N GLN A 425 13.37 -15.35 -6.99
CA GLN A 425 14.24 -15.42 -5.82
C GLN A 425 15.18 -16.63 -5.86
N MET A 426 14.70 -17.82 -6.26
CA MET A 426 15.57 -18.98 -6.45
C MET A 426 16.63 -18.72 -7.51
N ALA A 427 16.25 -18.05 -8.59
CA ALA A 427 17.16 -17.64 -9.65
C ALA A 427 18.18 -16.57 -9.16
N ALA A 428 17.86 -15.80 -8.11
CA ALA A 428 18.81 -14.91 -7.44
C ALA A 428 19.78 -15.66 -6.51
N ILE A 429 19.30 -16.72 -5.83
CA ILE A 429 20.09 -17.57 -4.92
C ILE A 429 21.02 -18.52 -5.71
N ASN A 430 20.53 -19.14 -6.78
CA ASN A 430 21.22 -20.17 -7.57
C ASN A 430 22.21 -19.57 -8.59
N ASN A 431 22.70 -18.35 -8.37
CA ASN A 431 23.63 -17.71 -9.31
C ASN A 431 25.06 -18.23 -9.13
N VAL A 432 25.66 -18.60 -10.26
CA VAL A 432 27.07 -18.99 -10.35
C VAL A 432 28.00 -17.80 -10.08
N LEU A 433 27.57 -16.59 -10.41
CA LEU A 433 28.35 -15.35 -10.29
C LEU A 433 27.92 -14.55 -9.05
N PRO A 434 28.80 -14.35 -8.04
CA PRO A 434 28.50 -13.56 -6.85
C PRO A 434 28.03 -12.15 -7.21
N GLY A 435 26.92 -11.71 -6.61
CA GLY A 435 26.36 -10.36 -6.81
C GLY A 435 25.81 -10.11 -8.22
N ALA A 436 25.64 -11.12 -9.06
CA ALA A 436 25.19 -10.93 -10.44
C ALA A 436 23.71 -10.54 -10.56
N ARG A 437 22.86 -10.95 -9.61
CA ARG A 437 21.44 -10.58 -9.60
C ARG A 437 21.05 -9.90 -8.29
N LYS A 438 20.12 -8.95 -8.41
CA LYS A 438 19.50 -8.27 -7.27
C LYS A 438 18.54 -9.25 -6.57
N SER A 439 18.53 -9.26 -5.24
CA SER A 439 17.49 -9.95 -4.48
C SER A 439 16.12 -9.37 -4.81
N VAL A 440 15.08 -10.21 -4.79
CA VAL A 440 13.70 -9.72 -4.94
C VAL A 440 13.36 -8.89 -3.68
N PRO A 441 13.03 -7.59 -3.82
CA PRO A 441 12.91 -6.69 -2.68
C PRO A 441 11.65 -6.93 -1.83
N TYR A 442 10.64 -7.59 -2.40
CA TYR A 442 9.33 -7.86 -1.78
C TYR A 442 9.11 -9.37 -1.48
N ILE A 443 10.20 -10.13 -1.35
CA ILE A 443 10.14 -11.57 -1.09
C ILE A 443 9.50 -11.90 0.26
N ASN A 444 9.79 -11.11 1.30
CA ASN A 444 9.25 -11.33 2.64
C ASN A 444 7.73 -11.15 2.64
N GLU A 445 7.25 -10.08 2.01
CA GLU A 445 5.82 -9.80 1.90
C GLU A 445 5.12 -10.82 1.01
N THR A 446 5.79 -11.38 -0.01
CA THR A 446 5.24 -12.47 -0.82
C THR A 446 5.05 -13.74 0.01
N ILE A 447 6.01 -14.08 0.89
CA ILE A 447 5.91 -15.23 1.80
C ILE A 447 4.76 -15.01 2.80
N LEU A 448 4.65 -13.83 3.39
CA LEU A 448 3.56 -13.50 4.33
C LEU A 448 2.20 -13.50 3.63
N PHE A 449 2.11 -12.96 2.42
CA PHE A 449 0.91 -13.01 1.61
C PHE A 449 0.51 -14.45 1.27
N CYS A 450 1.45 -15.29 0.84
CA CYS A 450 1.25 -16.72 0.61
C CYS A 450 0.69 -17.42 1.86
N TRP A 451 1.25 -17.13 3.03
CA TRP A 451 0.73 -17.63 4.30
C TRP A 451 -0.74 -17.24 4.51
N LYS A 452 -1.07 -15.95 4.37
CA LYS A 452 -2.45 -15.47 4.57
C LYS A 452 -3.44 -16.05 3.58
N VAL A 453 -3.06 -16.21 2.31
CA VAL A 453 -3.91 -16.84 1.28
C VAL A 453 -4.21 -18.30 1.63
N LEU A 454 -3.20 -19.07 2.05
CA LEU A 454 -3.36 -20.49 2.40
C LEU A 454 -4.11 -20.70 3.73
N GLU A 455 -4.00 -19.75 4.66
CA GLU A 455 -4.74 -19.74 5.92
C GLU A 455 -6.22 -19.42 5.68
N LEU A 456 -6.51 -18.35 4.92
CA LEU A 456 -7.86 -17.83 4.71
C LEU A 456 -8.68 -18.65 3.72
N ASN A 457 -8.08 -19.13 2.64
CA ASN A 457 -8.81 -19.78 1.56
C ASN A 457 -8.49 -21.29 1.50
N LYS A 458 -9.25 -22.08 2.28
CA LYS A 458 -9.13 -23.55 2.30
C LYS A 458 -9.35 -24.18 0.91
N LYS A 459 -10.23 -23.62 0.07
CA LYS A 459 -10.49 -24.14 -1.29
C LYS A 459 -9.25 -24.01 -2.16
N LEU A 460 -8.59 -22.85 -2.13
CA LEU A 460 -7.33 -22.62 -2.85
C LEU A 460 -6.22 -23.54 -2.32
N ARG A 461 -6.12 -23.71 -1.00
CA ARG A 461 -5.11 -24.59 -0.40
C ARG A 461 -5.28 -26.04 -0.86
N LEU A 462 -6.50 -26.57 -0.85
CA LEU A 462 -6.78 -27.92 -1.34
C LEU A 462 -6.48 -28.05 -2.84
N TYR A 463 -6.90 -27.06 -3.64
CA TYR A 463 -6.57 -27.00 -5.07
C TYR A 463 -5.06 -27.02 -5.34
N LEU A 464 -4.28 -26.25 -4.57
CA LEU A 464 -2.82 -26.25 -4.65
C LEU A 464 -2.25 -27.64 -4.35
N LEU A 465 -2.71 -28.29 -3.28
CA LEU A 465 -2.22 -29.60 -2.85
C LEU A 465 -2.52 -30.73 -3.84
N ASP A 466 -3.62 -30.62 -4.58
CA ASP A 466 -3.97 -31.56 -5.66
C ASP A 466 -3.11 -31.34 -6.92
N SER A 467 -2.46 -30.18 -7.05
CA SER A 467 -1.58 -29.84 -8.16
C SER A 467 -0.11 -30.21 -7.91
N ASP A 468 0.66 -30.34 -8.99
CA ASP A 468 2.12 -30.47 -8.92
C ASP A 468 2.83 -29.19 -8.43
N LYS A 469 2.15 -28.05 -8.45
CA LYS A 469 2.68 -26.75 -8.00
C LYS A 469 2.92 -26.74 -6.49
N SER A 470 2.22 -27.56 -5.71
CA SER A 470 2.43 -27.70 -4.25
C SER A 470 3.87 -28.08 -3.89
N MET A 471 4.46 -29.04 -4.62
CA MET A 471 5.83 -29.51 -4.33
C MET A 471 6.89 -28.49 -4.79
N VAL A 472 6.62 -27.74 -5.86
CA VAL A 472 7.47 -26.61 -6.28
C VAL A 472 7.46 -25.52 -5.21
N LEU A 473 6.28 -25.14 -4.73
CA LEU A 473 6.14 -24.17 -3.64
C LEU A 473 6.89 -24.65 -2.40
N LEU A 474 6.67 -25.90 -1.97
CA LEU A 474 7.36 -26.46 -0.80
C LEU A 474 8.88 -26.42 -0.97
N ALA A 475 9.41 -26.81 -2.12
CA ALA A 475 10.85 -26.79 -2.39
C ALA A 475 11.43 -25.36 -2.31
N TYR A 476 10.72 -24.36 -2.84
CA TYR A 476 11.13 -22.95 -2.77
C TYR A 476 11.07 -22.40 -1.34
N LEU A 477 10.02 -22.71 -0.58
CA LEU A 477 9.89 -22.29 0.82
C LEU A 477 11.00 -22.88 1.69
N LEU A 478 11.28 -24.19 1.56
CA LEU A 478 12.35 -24.86 2.32
C LEU A 478 13.74 -24.33 1.92
N THR A 479 13.98 -24.13 0.63
CA THR A 479 15.24 -23.54 0.15
C THR A 479 15.43 -22.14 0.76
N HIS A 480 14.40 -21.31 0.74
CA HIS A 480 14.49 -19.98 1.33
C HIS A 480 14.72 -20.05 2.85
N ALA A 481 14.04 -20.95 3.56
CA ALA A 481 14.26 -21.17 5.00
C ALA A 481 15.71 -21.54 5.31
N LEU A 482 16.33 -22.42 4.53
CA LEU A 482 17.74 -22.79 4.69
C LEU A 482 18.70 -21.63 4.43
N GLU A 483 18.39 -20.73 3.49
CA GLU A 483 19.20 -19.53 3.22
C GLU A 483 19.11 -18.45 4.30
N VAL A 484 18.04 -18.46 5.10
CA VAL A 484 17.79 -17.44 6.13
C VAL A 484 17.97 -17.94 7.56
N LYS A 485 18.11 -19.26 7.78
CA LYS A 485 18.15 -19.87 9.12
C LYS A 485 19.24 -19.33 10.02
N ASP A 486 20.41 -19.00 9.47
CA ASP A 486 21.58 -18.55 10.25
C ASP A 486 21.62 -17.02 10.44
N LYS A 487 20.54 -16.31 10.08
CA LYS A 487 20.44 -14.85 10.20
C LYS A 487 19.46 -14.51 11.33
N PRO A 488 19.95 -14.09 12.52
CA PRO A 488 19.08 -13.79 13.67
C PRO A 488 17.98 -12.78 13.36
N GLN A 489 18.27 -11.75 12.56
CA GLN A 489 17.26 -10.78 12.13
C GLN A 489 16.12 -11.36 11.26
N GLN A 490 16.29 -12.57 10.72
CA GLN A 490 15.31 -13.26 9.86
C GLN A 490 14.68 -14.49 10.54
N HIS A 491 14.92 -14.72 11.84
CA HIS A 491 14.27 -15.82 12.57
C HIS A 491 12.74 -15.70 12.58
N GLY A 492 12.19 -14.48 12.57
CA GLY A 492 10.74 -14.27 12.40
C GLY A 492 10.20 -14.84 11.09
N LEU A 493 10.94 -14.66 9.99
CA LEU A 493 10.59 -15.20 8.68
C LEU A 493 10.73 -16.73 8.65
N CYS A 494 11.76 -17.28 9.30
CA CYS A 494 11.91 -18.74 9.45
C CYS A 494 10.68 -19.36 10.12
N ARG A 495 10.16 -18.74 11.19
CA ARG A 495 8.92 -19.20 11.85
C ARG A 495 7.72 -19.13 10.91
N ALA A 496 7.56 -18.04 10.17
CA ALA A 496 6.48 -17.90 9.20
C ALA A 496 6.52 -19.02 8.14
N LEU A 497 7.71 -19.31 7.58
CA LEU A 497 7.91 -20.42 6.64
C LEU A 497 7.52 -21.76 7.26
N SER A 498 7.93 -22.03 8.50
CA SER A 498 7.54 -23.24 9.23
C SER A 498 6.03 -23.34 9.42
N TYR A 499 5.33 -22.24 9.74
CA TYR A 499 3.87 -22.23 9.86
C TYR A 499 3.15 -22.46 8.54
N ILE A 500 3.70 -21.99 7.41
CA ILE A 500 3.15 -22.32 6.08
C ILE A 500 3.26 -23.83 5.84
N VAL A 501 4.45 -24.41 6.07
CA VAL A 501 4.67 -25.86 5.89
C VAL A 501 3.77 -26.68 6.82
N GLN A 502 3.61 -26.24 8.08
CA GLN A 502 2.69 -26.85 9.04
C GLN A 502 1.23 -26.79 8.56
N THR A 503 0.82 -25.66 7.99
CA THR A 503 -0.54 -25.48 7.45
C THR A 503 -0.79 -26.41 6.28
N LEU A 504 0.19 -26.58 5.39
CA LEU A 504 0.10 -27.50 4.26
C LEU A 504 0.08 -28.97 4.73
N SER A 505 0.89 -29.32 5.73
CA SER A 505 1.00 -30.70 6.22
C SER A 505 -0.21 -31.21 7.00
N ALA A 506 -1.11 -30.30 7.41
CA ALA A 506 -2.36 -30.65 8.07
C ALA A 506 -3.38 -31.35 7.14
N ASP A 507 -3.22 -31.19 5.82
CA ASP A 507 -4.11 -31.77 4.81
C ASP A 507 -3.48 -33.04 4.18
N SER A 508 -4.29 -34.09 3.96
CA SER A 508 -3.79 -35.40 3.49
C SER A 508 -3.15 -35.36 2.10
N GLY A 509 -3.55 -34.41 1.25
CA GLY A 509 -2.97 -34.20 -0.08
C GLY A 509 -1.47 -33.94 -0.04
N PHE A 510 -0.97 -33.27 1.01
CA PHE A 510 0.46 -33.01 1.20
C PHE A 510 1.30 -34.29 1.23
N GLY A 511 0.89 -35.27 2.03
CA GLY A 511 1.63 -36.54 2.17
C GLY A 511 1.72 -37.32 0.87
N SER A 512 0.72 -37.22 0.00
CA SER A 512 0.74 -37.84 -1.33
C SER A 512 1.82 -37.26 -2.24
N GLY A 513 2.07 -35.95 -2.13
CA GLY A 513 3.05 -35.22 -2.93
C GLY A 513 4.50 -35.52 -2.54
N LEU A 514 4.76 -35.87 -1.27
CA LEU A 514 6.11 -36.07 -0.75
C LEU A 514 6.90 -37.20 -1.45
N ARG A 515 6.21 -38.17 -2.05
CA ARG A 515 6.85 -39.25 -2.82
C ARG A 515 7.37 -38.80 -4.18
N LYS A 516 6.96 -37.63 -4.67
CA LYS A 516 7.40 -37.08 -5.95
C LYS A 516 8.85 -36.60 -5.82
N SER A 517 9.59 -36.63 -6.92
CA SER A 517 10.92 -36.01 -6.99
C SER A 517 10.83 -34.51 -6.76
N VAL A 518 11.89 -33.91 -6.22
CA VAL A 518 11.97 -32.46 -6.05
C VAL A 518 11.83 -31.77 -7.41
N LYS A 519 10.86 -30.84 -7.51
CA LYS A 519 10.58 -30.05 -8.72
C LYS A 519 10.96 -28.58 -8.48
N GLY A 520 11.25 -27.87 -9.57
CA GLY A 520 11.65 -26.46 -9.53
C GLY A 520 13.16 -26.26 -9.55
N GLN A 521 13.59 -25.03 -9.86
CA GLN A 521 15.00 -24.66 -10.00
C GLN A 521 15.61 -24.38 -8.63
N ILE A 522 15.98 -25.42 -7.88
CA ILE A 522 16.65 -25.28 -6.57
C ILE A 522 18.19 -25.34 -6.69
N PRO A 523 18.94 -24.70 -5.78
CA PRO A 523 20.40 -24.81 -5.73
C PRO A 523 20.89 -26.26 -5.62
N ALA A 524 21.94 -26.59 -6.38
CA ALA A 524 22.48 -27.96 -6.44
C ALA A 524 22.88 -28.52 -5.06
N LYS A 525 23.34 -27.66 -4.13
CA LYS A 525 23.67 -28.04 -2.74
C LYS A 525 22.48 -28.59 -1.92
N TYR A 526 21.25 -28.34 -2.37
CA TYR A 526 20.03 -28.84 -1.75
C TYR A 526 19.35 -29.92 -2.60
N ASN A 527 19.76 -30.09 -3.86
CA ASN A 527 19.19 -31.08 -4.76
C ASN A 527 19.99 -32.38 -4.74
N ASN A 528 19.65 -33.26 -3.81
CA ASN A 528 20.34 -34.54 -3.63
C ASN A 528 19.80 -35.68 -4.51
N GLY A 529 18.93 -35.38 -5.49
CA GLY A 529 18.31 -36.40 -6.36
C GLY A 529 17.26 -37.29 -5.67
N GLY A 530 16.90 -36.96 -4.43
CA GLY A 530 15.89 -37.68 -3.65
C GLY A 530 14.45 -37.23 -3.91
N THR A 531 13.55 -37.78 -3.11
CA THR A 531 12.14 -37.38 -3.07
C THR A 531 11.97 -36.05 -2.34
N MET A 532 10.79 -35.45 -2.47
CA MET A 532 10.43 -34.26 -1.70
C MET A 532 10.37 -34.55 -0.19
N ALA A 533 10.08 -35.79 0.23
CA ALA A 533 10.20 -36.24 1.61
C ALA A 533 11.65 -36.14 2.12
N ASP A 534 12.62 -36.62 1.34
CA ASP A 534 14.03 -36.58 1.70
C ASP A 534 14.51 -35.13 1.88
N PHE A 535 14.13 -34.25 0.95
CA PHE A 535 14.49 -32.84 1.04
C PHE A 535 13.83 -32.16 2.24
N LEU A 536 12.55 -32.43 2.53
CA LEU A 536 11.86 -31.91 3.71
C LEU A 536 12.57 -32.33 5.01
N ILE A 537 12.89 -33.63 5.16
CA ILE A 537 13.56 -34.15 6.35
C ILE A 537 14.94 -33.52 6.50
N GLN A 538 15.72 -33.43 5.43
CA GLN A 538 17.05 -32.82 5.44
C GLN A 538 16.99 -31.32 5.78
N ALA A 539 16.01 -30.59 5.22
CA ALA A 539 15.83 -29.17 5.51
C ALA A 539 15.46 -28.95 6.98
N VAL A 540 14.50 -29.72 7.51
CA VAL A 540 14.10 -29.66 8.93
C VAL A 540 15.27 -30.03 9.84
N TYR A 541 16.00 -31.11 9.55
CA TYR A 541 17.19 -31.49 10.30
C TYR A 541 18.23 -30.36 10.30
N SER A 542 18.53 -29.78 9.14
CA SER A 542 19.47 -28.66 9.03
C SER A 542 19.02 -27.46 9.86
N MET A 543 17.74 -27.09 9.82
CA MET A 543 17.18 -26.00 10.62
C MET A 543 17.24 -26.28 12.14
N VAL A 544 17.03 -27.52 12.57
CA VAL A 544 17.02 -27.84 14.01
C VAL A 544 18.43 -28.08 14.56
N ALA A 545 19.26 -28.82 13.82
CA ALA A 545 20.54 -29.33 14.31
C ALA A 545 21.74 -28.47 13.95
N THR A 546 21.63 -27.59 12.94
CA THR A 546 22.79 -26.85 12.41
C THR A 546 22.59 -25.33 12.39
N THR A 547 21.45 -24.83 12.86
CA THR A 547 21.28 -23.39 13.01
C THR A 547 22.28 -22.87 14.02
N SER A 548 23.02 -21.85 13.61
CA SER A 548 24.04 -21.20 14.43
C SER A 548 23.36 -20.63 15.68
N GLY A 549 23.52 -21.31 16.81
CA GLY A 549 22.91 -20.92 18.07
C GLY A 549 23.54 -19.64 18.62
N THR A 550 22.72 -18.68 18.99
CA THR A 550 22.96 -17.89 20.21
C THR A 550 22.32 -18.58 21.38
#